data_AF-A0A8C5A365-F1
#
_entry.id   AF-A0A8C5A365-F1
#
_cell.length_a   1.000
_cell.length_b   1.000
_cell.length_c   1.000
_cell.angle_alpha   90.00
_cell.angle_beta   90.00
_cell.angle_gamma   90.00
#
_symmetry.space_group_name_H-M   'P 1'
#
loop_
_entity.id
_entity.type
_entity.pdbx_description
1 polymer ?
#
loop_
_entity_poly.entity_id
_entity_poly.type
_entity_poly.pdbx_seq_one_letter_code
_entity_poly.pdbx_strand_id
1 'polypeptide(L)'
;MFSHSAYSVFTCSFPSQVLFLGVLFVTVRTTSLPCHEEGHLKEKALKRHKIQPSEHTERVQEETPVKCPVELYASLGKPLKDRSISPWRIVYETEEGRFPETIAVAQCLCEGCILMNIEDQKPWEDYTYGSVTVKQSKRFLRKELCEDGERYRLKPYDKDVAVGCTCSTHRI
;
A
#
# COMPACT_ATOMS: atom_id res chain seq x y z
N MET A 1 61.55 1.68 -25.75
CA MET A 1 60.55 0.91 -26.52
C MET A 1 61.17 -0.44 -26.86
N PHE A 2 60.95 -1.45 -26.03
CA PHE A 2 61.26 -2.86 -26.32
C PHE A 2 60.12 -3.70 -25.72
N SER A 3 59.77 -4.81 -26.38
CA SER A 3 58.48 -5.50 -26.22
C SER A 3 58.65 -7.02 -26.18
N HIS A 4 57.67 -7.73 -25.58
CA HIS A 4 57.54 -9.21 -25.52
C HIS A 4 58.65 -9.97 -24.75
N SER A 5 58.59 -11.27 -24.40
CA SER A 5 57.54 -12.23 -23.92
C SER A 5 58.27 -13.59 -23.63
N ALA A 6 57.80 -14.56 -22.83
CA ALA A 6 56.82 -14.65 -21.72
C ALA A 6 56.92 -16.06 -21.06
N TYR A 7 56.21 -16.29 -19.94
CA TYR A 7 55.95 -17.60 -19.26
C TYR A 7 57.09 -18.34 -18.51
N SER A 8 56.88 -18.63 -17.22
CA SER A 8 56.69 -20.00 -16.67
C SER A 8 57.14 -20.18 -15.20
N VAL A 9 56.36 -20.97 -14.48
CA VAL A 9 56.20 -21.19 -13.02
C VAL A 9 57.36 -21.95 -12.32
N PHE A 10 57.30 -21.96 -10.97
CA PHE A 10 58.05 -22.75 -9.95
C PHE A 10 59.33 -22.09 -9.39
N THR A 11 59.55 -21.98 -8.08
CA THR A 11 59.15 -22.87 -6.95
C THR A 11 58.71 -22.12 -5.67
N CYS A 12 58.00 -22.80 -4.77
CA CYS A 12 57.69 -22.32 -3.41
C CYS A 12 58.90 -22.43 -2.47
N SER A 13 59.06 -21.45 -1.57
CA SER A 13 59.74 -21.64 -0.28
C SER A 13 59.20 -20.68 0.78
N PHE A 14 58.41 -21.21 1.71
CA PHE A 14 58.08 -20.60 3.02
C PHE A 14 59.15 -21.08 4.03
N PRO A 15 59.46 -20.39 5.16
CA PRO A 15 58.57 -19.52 5.96
C PRO A 15 59.21 -18.13 6.30
N SER A 16 58.55 -17.15 6.93
CA SER A 16 58.22 -17.15 8.37
C SER A 16 57.41 -15.91 8.79
N GLN A 17 56.30 -16.15 9.49
CA GLN A 17 55.69 -15.28 10.52
C GLN A 17 55.60 -13.75 10.26
N VAL A 18 54.63 -13.30 9.44
CA VAL A 18 53.98 -11.99 9.65
C VAL A 18 52.46 -12.16 9.59
N LEU A 19 51.84 -12.17 10.76
CA LEU A 19 50.40 -12.25 10.94
C LEU A 19 49.77 -10.88 10.61
N PHE A 20 49.48 -10.64 9.33
CA PHE A 20 48.65 -9.50 8.93
C PHE A 20 47.22 -9.73 9.39
N LEU A 21 46.91 -9.27 10.62
CA LEU A 21 45.56 -9.06 11.10
C LEU A 21 44.92 -7.94 10.28
N GLY A 22 44.44 -8.31 9.09
CA GLY A 22 43.61 -7.45 8.25
C GLY A 22 42.28 -7.20 8.94
N VAL A 23 42.22 -6.17 9.78
CA VAL A 23 40.97 -5.72 10.39
C VAL A 23 40.10 -5.14 9.28
N LEU A 24 39.26 -6.01 8.73
CA LEU A 24 38.08 -5.64 7.95
C LEU A 24 37.14 -4.86 8.88
N PHE A 25 37.43 -3.58 9.06
CA PHE A 25 36.47 -2.59 9.53
C PHE A 25 35.38 -2.45 8.46
N VAL A 26 34.48 -3.44 8.41
CA VAL A 26 33.19 -3.32 7.74
C VAL A 26 32.48 -2.20 8.48
N THR A 27 32.60 -0.98 7.97
CA THR A 27 31.85 0.15 8.50
C THR A 27 30.38 -0.16 8.31
N VAL A 28 29.72 -0.59 9.38
CA VAL A 28 28.28 -0.79 9.41
C VAL A 28 27.67 0.58 9.19
N ARG A 29 27.35 0.90 7.93
CA ARG A 29 26.60 2.09 7.58
C ARG A 29 25.20 1.91 8.13
N THR A 30 24.98 2.34 9.37
CA THR A 30 23.67 2.54 9.95
C THR A 30 22.95 3.58 9.10
N THR A 31 22.13 3.13 8.16
CA THR A 31 21.36 3.98 7.24
C THR A 31 20.17 4.60 7.96
N SER A 32 20.45 5.46 8.93
CA SER A 32 19.44 6.30 9.58
C SER A 32 18.69 7.11 8.53
N LEU A 33 17.35 7.04 8.56
CA LEU A 33 16.52 7.85 7.66
C LEU A 33 16.77 9.34 7.91
N PRO A 34 16.96 10.17 6.86
CA PRO A 34 17.36 11.55 7.03
C PRO A 34 16.25 12.38 7.68
N CYS A 35 16.64 13.26 8.60
CA CYS A 35 15.78 14.25 9.25
C CYS A 35 15.61 15.50 8.37
N HIS A 36 14.43 16.11 8.42
CA HIS A 36 14.00 17.21 7.59
C HIS A 36 13.09 18.16 8.38
N GLU A 37 13.17 19.46 8.07
CA GLU A 37 12.20 20.46 8.52
C GLU A 37 10.78 20.10 8.10
N GLU A 38 9.80 20.36 8.96
CA GLU A 38 8.40 19.97 8.76
C GLU A 38 7.81 20.51 7.44
N GLY A 39 8.06 21.79 7.13
CA GLY A 39 7.53 22.43 5.92
C GLY A 39 7.92 21.74 4.59
N HIS A 40 9.01 20.96 4.58
CA HIS A 40 9.47 20.22 3.40
C HIS A 40 9.07 18.73 3.39
N LEU A 41 8.43 18.21 4.43
CA LEU A 41 8.08 16.78 4.53
C LEU A 41 7.08 16.35 3.46
N LYS A 42 6.00 17.12 3.28
CA LYS A 42 4.90 16.78 2.35
C LYS A 42 5.40 16.66 0.91
N GLU A 43 6.20 17.62 0.47
CA GLU A 43 6.85 17.61 -0.85
C GLU A 43 7.78 16.39 -1.02
N LYS A 44 8.65 16.12 -0.03
CA LYS A 44 9.58 14.98 -0.06
C LYS A 44 8.85 13.63 -0.04
N ALA A 45 7.73 13.53 0.68
CA ALA A 45 6.91 12.33 0.73
C ALA A 45 6.21 12.07 -0.62
N LEU A 46 5.60 13.09 -1.22
CA LEU A 46 4.95 13.01 -2.53
C LEU A 46 5.96 12.62 -3.63
N LYS A 47 7.16 13.23 -3.63
CA LYS A 47 8.26 12.88 -4.55
C LYS A 47 8.70 11.41 -4.43
N ARG A 48 8.82 10.88 -3.20
CA ARG A 48 9.18 9.46 -2.98
C ARG A 48 8.11 8.50 -3.48
N HIS A 49 6.84 8.87 -3.36
CA HIS A 49 5.71 8.01 -3.68
C HIS A 49 5.37 7.93 -5.17
N LYS A 50 5.85 8.86 -6.01
CA LYS A 50 5.45 8.98 -7.43
C LYS A 50 3.92 8.95 -7.63
N ILE A 51 3.16 9.44 -6.65
CA ILE A 51 1.70 9.43 -6.72
C ILE A 51 1.25 10.44 -7.78
N GLN A 52 0.69 9.91 -8.87
CA GLN A 52 -0.21 10.66 -9.73
C GLN A 52 -1.41 11.06 -8.87
N PRO A 53 -1.79 12.36 -8.79
CA PRO A 53 -2.92 12.78 -7.98
C PRO A 53 -4.16 11.96 -8.34
N SER A 54 -4.83 11.39 -7.35
CA SER A 54 -6.12 10.76 -7.59
C SER A 54 -7.12 11.89 -7.87
N GLU A 55 -7.42 12.13 -9.15
CA GLU A 55 -8.52 12.97 -9.61
C GLU A 55 -9.87 12.31 -9.30
N HIS A 56 -10.13 12.04 -8.03
CA HIS A 56 -11.48 11.87 -7.50
C HIS A 56 -11.76 13.06 -6.61
N THR A 57 -12.12 14.13 -7.32
CA THR A 57 -12.84 15.33 -6.88
C THR A 57 -13.58 15.13 -5.57
N GLU A 58 -13.39 16.11 -4.68
CA GLU A 58 -14.16 16.31 -3.45
C GLU A 58 -15.67 16.14 -3.72
N ARG A 59 -16.18 14.93 -3.50
CA ARG A 59 -17.58 14.73 -3.18
C ARG A 59 -17.67 14.50 -1.70
N VAL A 60 -18.01 15.58 -1.01
CA VAL A 60 -18.52 15.56 0.37
C VAL A 60 -19.52 14.42 0.45
N GLN A 61 -19.21 13.43 1.27
CA GLN A 61 -20.14 12.34 1.51
C GLN A 61 -21.15 12.80 2.54
N GLU A 62 -22.37 12.98 2.09
CA GLU A 62 -23.53 13.06 2.97
C GLU A 62 -23.56 11.78 3.83
N GLU A 63 -23.64 11.93 5.16
CA GLU A 63 -23.64 10.84 6.14
C GLU A 63 -24.95 10.05 6.14
N THR A 64 -25.35 9.60 4.95
CA THR A 64 -26.51 8.75 4.73
C THR A 64 -26.24 7.36 5.31
N PRO A 65 -27.21 6.79 6.06
CA PRO A 65 -27.14 5.41 6.55
C PRO A 65 -26.80 4.44 5.41
N VAL A 66 -25.91 3.50 5.69
CA VAL A 66 -25.57 2.43 4.75
C VAL A 66 -26.79 1.54 4.56
N LYS A 67 -27.42 1.59 3.38
CA LYS A 67 -28.48 0.65 2.98
C LYS A 67 -28.01 -0.11 1.74
N CYS A 68 -28.21 -1.43 1.73
CA CYS A 68 -27.96 -2.25 0.55
C CYS A 68 -28.85 -1.79 -0.62
N PRO A 69 -28.29 -1.41 -1.79
CA PRO A 69 -29.03 -0.73 -2.85
C PRO A 69 -29.73 -1.71 -3.81
N VAL A 70 -30.41 -2.73 -3.27
CA VAL A 70 -31.01 -3.85 -4.01
C VAL A 70 -31.90 -3.36 -5.16
N GLU A 71 -32.73 -2.34 -4.94
CA GLU A 71 -33.68 -1.83 -5.92
C GLU A 71 -32.99 -1.20 -7.15
N LEU A 72 -31.75 -0.72 -7.01
CA LEU A 72 -31.00 -0.13 -8.13
C LEU A 72 -30.55 -1.17 -9.16
N TYR A 73 -30.50 -2.46 -8.78
CA TYR A 73 -30.05 -3.55 -9.65
C TYR A 73 -31.12 -4.01 -10.63
N ALA A 74 -32.38 -3.60 -10.44
CA ALA A 74 -33.42 -3.77 -11.45
C ALA A 74 -33.17 -2.91 -12.72
N SER A 75 -32.31 -1.89 -12.63
CA SER A 75 -31.96 -0.98 -13.72
C SER A 75 -30.54 -1.24 -14.25
N LEU A 76 -30.35 -2.35 -14.98
CA LEU A 76 -29.04 -2.82 -15.48
C LEU A 76 -28.45 -1.93 -16.60
N GLY A 77 -27.91 -0.76 -16.23
CA GLY A 77 -27.22 0.16 -17.14
C GLY A 77 -26.01 0.89 -16.54
N LYS A 78 -25.56 0.51 -15.34
CA LYS A 78 -24.54 1.26 -14.57
C LYS A 78 -23.10 0.75 -14.78
N PRO A 79 -22.05 1.56 -14.47
CA PRO A 79 -20.64 1.16 -14.51
C PRO A 79 -20.31 -0.13 -13.73
N LEU A 80 -19.17 -0.77 -14.04
CA LEU A 80 -18.74 -2.04 -13.41
C LEU A 80 -18.77 -2.04 -11.86
N LYS A 81 -18.33 -0.95 -11.22
CA LYS A 81 -18.37 -0.81 -9.75
C LYS A 81 -19.80 -0.83 -9.19
N ASP A 82 -20.77 -0.36 -9.97
CA ASP A 82 -22.20 -0.26 -9.65
C ASP A 82 -22.96 -1.51 -10.15
N ARG A 83 -22.22 -2.56 -10.55
CA ARG A 83 -22.71 -3.90 -10.97
C ARG A 83 -22.13 -5.04 -10.14
N SER A 84 -21.31 -4.75 -9.12
CA SER A 84 -20.83 -5.78 -8.19
C SER A 84 -22.01 -6.38 -7.42
N ILE A 85 -22.09 -7.70 -7.30
CA ILE A 85 -23.08 -8.36 -6.42
C ILE A 85 -22.79 -8.13 -4.93
N SER A 86 -21.62 -7.56 -4.61
CA SER A 86 -21.23 -7.08 -3.28
C SER A 86 -20.80 -5.62 -3.41
N PRO A 87 -21.73 -4.65 -3.52
CA PRO A 87 -21.40 -3.26 -3.80
C PRO A 87 -20.68 -2.57 -2.65
N TRP A 88 -19.91 -1.54 -2.98
CA TRP A 88 -19.22 -0.69 -2.01
C TRP A 88 -19.28 0.79 -2.40
N ARG A 89 -19.23 1.66 -1.39
CA ARG A 89 -18.87 3.07 -1.57
C ARG A 89 -17.39 3.30 -1.26
N ILE A 90 -16.80 4.34 -1.83
CA ILE A 90 -15.48 4.81 -1.42
C ILE A 90 -15.68 5.79 -0.28
N VAL A 91 -15.10 5.52 0.89
CA VAL A 91 -14.97 6.46 2.01
C VAL A 91 -13.55 7.00 2.06
N TYR A 92 -13.37 8.20 2.59
CA TYR A 92 -12.06 8.85 2.71
C TYR A 92 -11.56 8.83 4.15
N GLU A 93 -10.46 8.12 4.40
CA GLU A 93 -9.78 8.10 5.71
C GLU A 93 -8.64 9.12 5.75
N THR A 94 -8.71 10.12 6.62
CA THR A 94 -7.62 11.05 6.91
C THR A 94 -6.84 10.58 8.16
N GLU A 95 -5.51 10.56 8.09
CA GLU A 95 -4.62 10.19 9.21
C GLU A 95 -3.46 11.17 9.28
N GLU A 96 -3.44 12.02 10.31
CA GLU A 96 -2.39 13.04 10.49
C GLU A 96 -0.98 12.42 10.49
N GLY A 97 -0.05 13.09 9.81
CA GLY A 97 1.32 12.64 9.69
C GLY A 97 1.54 11.42 8.78
N ARG A 98 0.49 10.82 8.19
CA ARG A 98 0.62 9.86 7.07
C ARG A 98 0.78 10.61 5.75
N PHE A 99 1.50 10.01 4.80
CA PHE A 99 1.54 10.46 3.41
C PHE A 99 1.22 9.31 2.44
N PRO A 100 0.23 9.48 1.54
CA PRO A 100 -0.77 10.56 1.53
C PRO A 100 -1.65 10.55 2.80
N GLU A 101 -2.04 11.75 3.23
CA GLU A 101 -2.73 11.99 4.49
C GLU A 101 -4.18 11.48 4.44
N THR A 102 -4.90 11.78 3.35
CA THR A 102 -6.21 11.20 3.05
C THR A 102 -6.08 10.07 2.02
N ILE A 103 -6.76 8.94 2.26
CA ILE A 103 -6.82 7.80 1.33
C ILE A 103 -8.26 7.39 1.04
N ALA A 104 -8.50 6.89 -0.17
CA ALA A 104 -9.74 6.23 -0.55
C ALA A 104 -9.76 4.76 -0.06
N VAL A 105 -10.84 4.37 0.61
CA VAL A 105 -11.06 3.03 1.19
C VAL A 105 -12.45 2.54 0.80
N ALA A 106 -12.61 1.26 0.48
CA ALA A 106 -13.91 0.66 0.17
C ALA A 106 -14.68 0.26 1.44
N GLN A 107 -15.94 0.69 1.54
CA GLN A 107 -16.92 0.24 2.54
C GLN A 107 -18.07 -0.50 1.84
N CYS A 108 -18.28 -1.77 2.17
CA CYS A 108 -19.38 -2.57 1.61
C CYS A 108 -20.74 -1.96 2.00
N LEU A 109 -21.74 -2.05 1.10
CA LEU A 109 -23.08 -1.50 1.30
C LEU A 109 -24.12 -2.53 1.78
N CYS A 110 -23.79 -3.81 1.68
CA CYS A 110 -24.66 -4.95 2.00
C CYS A 110 -23.94 -5.86 3.00
N GLU A 111 -24.68 -6.64 3.76
CA GLU A 111 -24.13 -7.71 4.61
C GLU A 111 -24.08 -9.01 3.81
N GLY A 112 -25.16 -9.33 3.09
CA GLY A 112 -25.25 -10.42 2.12
C GLY A 112 -24.74 -10.02 0.73
N CYS A 113 -25.12 -10.80 -0.29
CA CYS A 113 -24.83 -10.49 -1.69
C CYS A 113 -26.11 -10.30 -2.51
N ILE A 114 -26.12 -9.33 -3.42
CA ILE A 114 -27.24 -9.07 -4.33
C ILE A 114 -27.26 -10.14 -5.42
N LEU A 115 -28.24 -11.03 -5.37
CA LEU A 115 -28.51 -12.04 -6.39
C LEU A 115 -29.78 -11.72 -7.17
N MET A 116 -29.90 -12.27 -8.38
CA MET A 116 -31.11 -12.21 -9.18
C MET A 116 -31.90 -13.51 -9.02
N ASN A 117 -33.17 -13.43 -8.65
CA ASN A 117 -34.07 -14.56 -8.82
C ASN A 117 -34.35 -14.74 -10.33
N ILE A 118 -34.28 -15.98 -10.80
CA ILE A 118 -34.36 -16.34 -12.22
C ILE A 118 -35.83 -16.35 -12.70
N GLU A 119 -36.79 -16.61 -11.81
CA GLU A 119 -38.21 -16.74 -12.17
C GLU A 119 -38.89 -15.38 -12.39
N ASP A 120 -38.70 -14.45 -11.45
CA ASP A 120 -39.32 -13.11 -11.47
C ASP A 120 -38.37 -11.99 -11.93
N GLN A 121 -37.10 -12.31 -12.21
CA GLN A 121 -36.03 -11.38 -12.57
C GLN A 121 -35.81 -10.27 -11.53
N LYS A 122 -36.12 -10.53 -10.25
CA LYS A 122 -36.01 -9.55 -9.18
C LYS A 122 -34.67 -9.66 -8.43
N PRO A 123 -33.98 -8.53 -8.15
CA PRO A 123 -32.82 -8.53 -7.27
C PRO A 123 -33.25 -8.72 -5.81
N TRP A 124 -32.45 -9.46 -5.03
CA TRP A 124 -32.61 -9.63 -3.59
C TRP A 124 -31.25 -9.78 -2.90
N GLU A 125 -31.16 -9.48 -1.60
CA GLU A 125 -29.95 -9.67 -0.80
C GLU A 125 -29.96 -11.07 -0.15
N ASP A 126 -29.02 -11.92 -0.56
CA ASP A 126 -28.82 -13.27 -0.05
C ASP A 126 -27.79 -13.27 1.09
N TYR A 127 -28.26 -13.58 2.30
CA TYR A 127 -27.48 -13.65 3.53
C TYR A 127 -26.77 -15.00 3.75
N THR A 128 -26.98 -16.00 2.88
CA THR A 128 -26.17 -17.24 2.88
C THR A 128 -24.74 -17.02 2.37
N TYR A 129 -24.52 -15.88 1.71
CA TYR A 129 -23.22 -15.33 1.37
C TYR A 129 -22.93 -14.09 2.22
N GLY A 130 -21.67 -13.65 2.22
CA GLY A 130 -21.23 -12.41 2.86
C GLY A 130 -20.52 -11.48 1.87
N SER A 131 -20.88 -10.19 1.89
CA SER A 131 -20.10 -9.12 1.26
C SER A 131 -18.88 -8.80 2.12
N VAL A 132 -17.69 -9.19 1.67
CA VAL A 132 -16.43 -9.02 2.43
C VAL A 132 -15.46 -8.07 1.74
N THR A 133 -14.76 -7.24 2.51
CA THR A 133 -13.76 -6.30 1.96
C THR A 133 -12.57 -7.02 1.36
N VAL A 134 -12.23 -6.71 0.11
CA VAL A 134 -10.96 -7.10 -0.52
C VAL A 134 -9.90 -6.10 -0.10
N LYS A 135 -8.84 -6.57 0.57
CA LYS A 135 -7.74 -5.73 1.08
C LYS A 135 -6.50 -5.85 0.20
N GLN A 136 -5.79 -4.73 0.05
CA GLN A 136 -4.48 -4.66 -0.60
C GLN A 136 -3.49 -4.02 0.38
N SER A 137 -2.37 -4.69 0.63
CA SER A 137 -1.24 -4.07 1.36
C SER A 137 -0.67 -2.93 0.52
N LYS A 138 -0.70 -1.72 1.07
CA LYS A 138 -0.19 -0.50 0.44
C LYS A 138 0.89 0.12 1.31
N ARG A 139 1.94 0.61 0.65
CA ARG A 139 3.06 1.28 1.30
C ARG A 139 2.75 2.77 1.49
N PHE A 140 3.03 3.27 2.67
CA PHE A 140 2.84 4.64 3.12
C PHE A 140 4.13 5.19 3.74
N LEU A 141 4.18 6.50 3.99
CA LEU A 141 5.20 7.14 4.81
C LEU A 141 4.53 7.76 6.03
N ARG A 142 5.16 7.68 7.21
CA ARG A 142 4.73 8.39 8.42
C ARG A 142 5.77 9.43 8.84
N LYS A 143 5.32 10.58 9.33
CA LYS A 143 6.11 11.56 10.08
C LYS A 143 6.50 10.94 11.42
N GLU A 144 7.79 10.86 11.70
CA GLU A 144 8.37 10.42 12.98
C GLU A 144 9.36 11.48 13.45
N LEU A 145 9.26 11.91 14.71
CA LEU A 145 10.16 12.93 15.27
C LEU A 145 11.59 12.37 15.38
N CYS A 146 12.58 13.18 15.04
CA CYS A 146 13.98 12.85 15.22
C CYS A 146 14.44 13.07 16.67
N GLU A 147 15.59 12.50 17.02
CA GLU A 147 16.20 12.60 18.35
C GLU A 147 16.55 14.05 18.77
N ASP A 148 16.59 14.98 17.82
CA ASP A 148 16.77 16.42 18.06
C ASP A 148 15.50 17.14 18.56
N GLY A 149 14.32 16.50 18.48
CA GLY A 149 13.06 17.05 18.96
C GLY A 149 12.45 18.16 18.08
N GLU A 150 13.14 18.59 17.01
CA GLU A 150 12.73 19.69 16.14
C GLU A 150 12.39 19.22 14.72
N ARG A 151 13.13 18.23 14.21
CA ARG A 151 13.03 17.76 12.83
C ARG A 151 12.36 16.39 12.77
N TYR A 152 11.97 16.00 11.57
CA TYR A 152 11.24 14.75 11.34
C TYR A 152 11.87 13.90 10.24
N ARG A 153 11.73 12.58 10.36
CA ARG A 153 12.05 11.60 9.33
C ARG A 153 10.77 11.01 8.74
N LEU A 154 10.83 10.64 7.47
CA LEU A 154 9.75 9.94 6.76
C LEU A 154 10.00 8.44 6.82
N LYS A 155 9.32 7.75 7.74
CA LYS A 155 9.42 6.31 7.98
C LYS A 155 8.43 5.54 7.11
N PRO A 156 8.89 4.65 6.22
CA PRO A 156 8.00 3.80 5.45
C PRO A 156 7.33 2.74 6.31
N TYR A 157 6.04 2.48 6.06
CA TYR A 157 5.28 1.39 6.65
C TYR A 157 4.23 0.88 5.67
N ASP A 158 3.72 -0.33 5.89
CA ASP A 158 2.69 -0.92 5.03
C ASP A 158 1.38 -1.05 5.83
N LYS A 159 0.25 -0.74 5.20
CA LYS A 159 -1.10 -0.83 5.77
C LYS A 159 -2.03 -1.52 4.77
N ASP A 160 -2.84 -2.46 5.25
CA ASP A 160 -3.92 -3.04 4.45
C ASP A 160 -5.03 -2.02 4.24
N VAL A 161 -5.37 -1.76 2.98
CA VAL A 161 -6.45 -0.86 2.58
C VAL A 161 -7.52 -1.66 1.85
N ALA A 162 -8.78 -1.53 2.26
CA ALA A 162 -9.89 -2.09 1.50
C ALA A 162 -10.01 -1.36 0.15
N VAL A 163 -9.95 -2.10 -0.95
CA VAL A 163 -9.98 -1.56 -2.33
C VAL A 163 -11.29 -1.87 -3.07
N GLY A 164 -12.08 -2.80 -2.55
CA GLY A 164 -13.43 -3.14 -2.99
C GLY A 164 -14.07 -4.14 -2.04
N CYS A 165 -15.21 -4.70 -2.44
CA CYS A 165 -15.83 -5.84 -1.76
C CYS A 165 -16.08 -6.98 -2.75
N THR A 166 -16.05 -8.21 -2.25
CA THR A 166 -16.38 -9.42 -3.00
C THR A 166 -17.44 -10.21 -2.27
N CYS A 167 -18.23 -10.97 -3.02
CA CYS A 167 -19.10 -11.99 -2.44
C CYS A 167 -18.26 -13.22 -2.07
N SER A 168 -18.55 -13.82 -0.91
CA SER A 168 -17.95 -15.08 -0.45
C SER A 168 -19.02 -15.93 0.22
N THR A 169 -18.88 -17.26 0.22
CA THR A 169 -19.55 -18.09 1.23
C THR A 169 -19.03 -17.70 2.63
N HIS A 170 -19.86 -17.87 3.65
CA HIS A 170 -19.39 -17.77 5.04
C HIS A 170 -18.33 -18.84 5.34
N ARG A 171 -17.44 -18.57 6.31
CA ARG A 171 -16.56 -19.62 6.84
C ARG A 171 -17.39 -20.59 7.66
N ILE A 172 -17.30 -21.87 7.30
CA ILE A 172 -17.72 -23.03 8.09
C ILE A 172 -16.60 -23.37 9.08
#